data_AF-A0A970R082-F1
#
_entry.id   AF-A0A970R082-F1
#
_cell.length_a   1.000
_cell.length_b   1.000
_cell.length_c   1.000
_cell.angle_alpha   90.00
_cell.angle_beta   90.00
_cell.angle_gamma   90.00
#
_symmetry.space_group_name_H-M   'P 1'
#
loop_
_entity.id
_entity.type
_entity.pdbx_description
1 polymer ?
#
loop_
_entity_poly.entity_id
_entity_poly.type
_entity_poly.pdbx_seq_one_letter_code
_entity_poly.pdbx_strand_id
1 'polypeptide(L)'
;MSKSFVEKNKYAFGMFVFFVVMMALKMPPYNGMSSFSTTIYTATYDIGFSSRFLVGSVIFLFTDFLTLKALYAIIIVSTLIMVALLSFMLGYIPGRLDGAAGSGARAVMLFYAAMPVSVIVLFKDMNFGRYDIYLIIVSMLILVCLSRRQAAWLVPMLCGVCMLIHHVWMFSFMPAAAILLIYTAGRGKKKGRGIAVCALSFAVIIGLFIYFQFFKFDPGFATAEEMTAAMSKRVDYGLNSDIFYGEYFSSVQELWASYIKPILIEDSIPDALYLMPVFLPFLAVLYYVWFNAFLLCGEKFMRFVILLCMLSPASTLVQCVMINDYGRWFAAMLITQLSLMFFLAYKDEQAVVGALEKLAGFFKGRPYLAVSAAAVIPIFTFSISYNL
;
A
#
# COMPACT_ATOMS: atom_id res chain seq x y z
N MET A 1 -29.30 -2.49 26.52
CA MET A 1 -28.79 -1.28 25.84
C MET A 1 -27.88 -1.69 24.69
N SER A 2 -28.20 -1.30 23.46
CA SER A 2 -27.30 -1.54 22.31
C SER A 2 -26.05 -0.66 22.48
N LYS A 3 -24.85 -1.27 22.47
CA LYS A 3 -23.59 -0.52 22.41
C LYS A 3 -23.61 0.51 21.29
N SER A 4 -23.05 1.70 21.54
CA SER A 4 -23.00 2.77 20.53
C SER A 4 -22.19 2.33 19.30
N PHE A 5 -22.37 2.99 18.15
CA PHE A 5 -21.57 2.71 16.95
C PHE A 5 -20.07 2.85 17.22
N VAL A 6 -19.69 3.83 18.04
CA VAL A 6 -18.30 4.06 18.47
C VAL A 6 -17.79 2.91 19.33
N GLU A 7 -18.57 2.45 20.32
CA GLU A 7 -18.16 1.31 21.17
C GLU A 7 -17.98 0.02 20.36
N LYS A 8 -18.83 -0.20 19.35
CA LYS A 8 -18.72 -1.36 18.45
C LYS A 8 -17.49 -1.30 17.55
N ASN A 9 -16.96 -0.11 17.28
CA ASN A 9 -15.83 0.09 16.35
C ASN A 9 -14.66 0.84 17.00
N LYS A 10 -14.52 0.75 18.34
CA LYS A 10 -13.57 1.57 19.12
C LYS A 10 -12.13 1.46 18.64
N TYR A 11 -11.70 0.28 18.18
CA TYR A 11 -10.34 0.07 17.67
C TYR A 11 -10.16 0.74 16.30
N ALA A 12 -11.14 0.65 15.40
CA ALA A 12 -11.09 1.35 14.11
C ALA A 12 -11.10 2.86 14.31
N PHE A 13 -11.93 3.37 15.22
CA PHE A 13 -11.96 4.78 15.57
C PHE A 13 -10.63 5.25 16.21
N GLY A 14 -10.06 4.46 17.12
CA GLY A 14 -8.77 4.75 17.73
C GLY A 14 -7.64 4.83 16.70
N MET A 15 -7.58 3.86 15.77
CA MET A 15 -6.62 3.87 14.66
C MET A 15 -6.81 5.08 13.74
N PHE A 16 -8.07 5.45 13.44
CA PHE A 16 -8.39 6.60 12.62
C PHE A 16 -7.89 7.89 13.26
N VAL A 17 -8.24 8.12 14.53
CA VAL A 17 -7.79 9.31 15.27
C VAL A 17 -6.26 9.34 15.35
N PHE A 18 -5.62 8.20 15.66
CA PHE A 18 -4.16 8.12 15.71
C PHE A 18 -3.52 8.53 14.39
N PHE A 19 -3.95 7.94 13.26
CA PHE A 19 -3.35 8.27 11.97
C PHE A 19 -3.68 9.69 11.48
N VAL A 20 -4.87 10.23 11.80
CA VAL A 20 -5.19 11.64 11.50
C VAL A 20 -4.29 12.59 12.31
N VAL A 21 -4.05 12.29 13.59
CA VAL A 21 -3.11 13.07 14.40
C VAL A 21 -1.69 12.97 13.82
N MET A 22 -1.22 11.76 13.48
CA MET A 22 0.10 11.58 12.87
C MET A 22 0.22 12.28 11.51
N MET A 23 -0.85 12.28 10.71
CA MET A 23 -0.93 13.03 9.45
C MET A 23 -0.81 14.54 9.72
N ALA A 24 -1.60 15.09 10.63
CA ALA A 24 -1.57 16.51 10.96
C ALA A 24 -0.21 16.98 11.51
N LEU A 25 0.50 16.11 12.23
CA LEU A 25 1.82 16.40 12.80
C LEU A 25 2.97 16.31 11.79
N LYS A 26 2.81 15.56 10.69
CA LYS A 26 3.91 15.26 9.75
C LYS A 26 3.69 15.80 8.34
N MET A 27 2.45 16.14 7.95
CA MET A 27 2.18 16.64 6.62
C MET A 27 2.88 17.99 6.37
N PRO A 28 3.48 18.20 5.18
CA PRO A 28 4.08 19.47 4.84
C PRO A 28 3.01 20.56 4.77
N PRO A 29 3.36 21.83 5.05
CA PRO A 29 2.49 22.96 4.74
C PRO A 29 2.27 23.04 3.21
N TYR A 30 1.18 23.67 2.77
CA TYR A 30 0.80 23.67 1.35
C TYR A 30 1.88 24.23 0.41
N ASN A 31 2.68 25.20 0.88
CA ASN A 31 3.79 25.80 0.14
C ASN A 31 5.11 25.03 0.25
N GLY A 32 5.15 23.96 1.06
CA GLY A 32 6.27 23.03 1.21
C GLY A 32 6.06 21.72 0.46
N MET A 33 5.03 21.63 -0.39
CA MET A 33 4.77 20.43 -1.19
C MET A 33 5.92 20.16 -2.16
N SER A 34 6.44 18.93 -2.15
CA SER A 34 7.50 18.52 -3.07
C SER A 34 7.00 18.47 -4.52
N SER A 35 7.74 19.08 -5.43
CA SER A 35 7.50 18.98 -6.88
C SER A 35 7.58 17.53 -7.37
N PHE A 36 8.32 16.66 -6.67
CA PHE A 36 8.35 15.22 -6.93
C PHE A 36 6.95 14.59 -6.81
N SER A 37 6.19 14.99 -5.80
CA SER A 37 4.84 14.47 -5.55
C SER A 37 3.76 15.17 -6.39
N THR A 38 3.92 16.46 -6.69
CA THR A 38 2.87 17.24 -7.38
C THR A 38 2.95 17.17 -8.91
N THR A 39 4.12 16.93 -9.49
CA THR A 39 4.32 16.95 -10.95
C THR A 39 3.47 15.90 -11.67
N ILE A 40 3.39 14.68 -11.13
CA ILE A 40 2.64 13.58 -11.76
C ILE A 40 1.15 13.86 -11.94
N TYR A 41 0.56 14.74 -11.14
CA TYR A 41 -0.85 15.12 -11.23
C TYR A 41 -1.18 15.93 -12.48
N THR A 42 -0.16 16.53 -13.10
CA THR A 42 -0.30 17.27 -14.36
C THR A 42 -0.11 16.36 -15.56
N ALA A 43 -0.18 15.04 -15.43
CA ALA A 43 -0.11 14.13 -16.56
C ALA A 43 -1.50 13.53 -16.81
N THR A 44 -1.97 13.59 -18.06
CA THR A 44 -3.36 13.30 -18.45
C THR A 44 -3.40 12.51 -19.76
N TYR A 45 -4.53 11.88 -20.07
CA TYR A 45 -4.68 11.05 -21.28
C TYR A 45 -4.83 11.84 -22.60
N ASP A 46 -4.89 13.18 -22.55
CA ASP A 46 -4.87 14.06 -23.72
C ASP A 46 -3.55 13.98 -24.50
N ILE A 47 -2.43 13.70 -23.82
CA ILE A 47 -1.10 13.51 -24.41
C ILE A 47 -0.80 12.02 -24.70
N GLY A 48 -1.83 11.16 -24.67
CA GLY A 48 -1.77 9.76 -25.03
C GLY A 48 -1.97 8.79 -23.86
N PHE A 49 -1.95 7.48 -24.14
CA PHE A 49 -2.31 6.45 -23.16
C PHE A 49 -1.07 5.85 -22.48
N SER A 50 -0.87 6.20 -21.21
CA SER A 50 0.26 5.71 -20.40
C SER A 50 -0.15 5.47 -18.94
N SER A 51 0.72 4.80 -18.18
CA SER A 51 0.52 4.68 -16.74
C SER A 51 0.73 6.04 -16.05
N ARG A 52 0.11 6.24 -14.87
CA ARG A 52 0.14 7.49 -14.08
C ARG A 52 -0.75 8.63 -14.56
N PHE A 53 -1.44 8.46 -15.68
CA PHE A 53 -2.27 9.53 -16.23
C PHE A 53 -3.70 9.53 -15.70
N LEU A 54 -4.16 8.45 -15.04
CA LEU A 54 -5.56 8.37 -14.61
C LEU A 54 -5.93 9.44 -13.59
N VAL A 55 -5.11 9.65 -12.56
CA VAL A 55 -5.43 10.57 -11.47
C VAL A 55 -5.52 12.00 -11.98
N GLY A 56 -4.52 12.45 -12.72
CA GLY A 56 -4.56 13.75 -13.39
C GLY A 56 -5.79 13.87 -14.30
N SER A 57 -6.05 12.86 -15.14
CA SER A 57 -7.18 12.90 -16.08
C SER A 57 -8.51 13.07 -15.35
N VAL A 58 -8.71 12.38 -14.23
CA VAL A 58 -9.92 12.53 -13.43
C VAL A 58 -10.03 13.93 -12.84
N ILE A 59 -8.94 14.52 -12.37
CA ILE A 59 -8.94 15.90 -11.82
C ILE A 59 -9.30 16.91 -12.91
N PHE A 60 -8.70 16.80 -14.10
CA PHE A 60 -8.94 17.71 -15.22
C PHE A 60 -10.31 17.52 -15.89
N LEU A 61 -11.12 16.52 -15.50
CA LEU A 61 -12.55 16.50 -15.84
C LEU A 61 -13.35 17.60 -15.12
N PHE A 62 -12.82 18.14 -14.01
CA PHE A 62 -13.52 19.10 -13.16
C PHE A 62 -12.89 20.50 -13.17
N THR A 63 -11.74 20.67 -13.83
CA THR A 63 -11.07 21.97 -13.93
C THR A 63 -10.15 22.01 -15.14
N ASP A 64 -10.04 23.17 -15.78
CA ASP A 64 -9.03 23.43 -16.82
C ASP A 64 -7.70 23.92 -16.24
N PHE A 65 -7.71 24.39 -14.98
CA PHE A 65 -6.54 24.95 -14.30
C PHE A 65 -6.46 24.44 -12.85
N LEU A 66 -5.36 23.77 -12.50
CA LEU A 66 -5.17 23.16 -11.19
C LEU A 66 -4.23 24.01 -10.33
N THR A 67 -4.80 24.70 -9.34
CA THR A 67 -4.01 25.44 -8.35
C THR A 67 -3.38 24.51 -7.32
N LEU A 68 -2.24 24.90 -6.74
CA LEU A 68 -1.57 24.15 -5.66
C LEU A 68 -2.49 23.98 -4.45
N LYS A 69 -3.29 25.00 -4.13
CA LYS A 69 -4.27 24.94 -3.04
C LYS A 69 -5.33 23.88 -3.30
N ALA A 70 -5.86 23.81 -4.52
CA ALA A 70 -6.84 22.81 -4.91
C ALA A 70 -6.22 21.40 -4.89
N LEU A 71 -5.02 21.24 -5.45
CA LEU A 71 -4.29 19.96 -5.40
C LEU A 71 -4.03 19.51 -3.96
N TYR A 72 -3.58 20.41 -3.10
CA TYR A 72 -3.33 20.12 -1.69
C TYR A 72 -4.61 19.65 -0.97
N ALA A 73 -5.75 20.29 -1.23
CA ALA A 73 -7.04 19.87 -0.70
C ALA A 73 -7.45 18.47 -1.21
N ILE A 74 -7.27 18.19 -2.50
CA ILE A 74 -7.52 16.87 -3.10
C ILE A 74 -6.67 15.80 -2.42
N ILE A 75 -5.39 16.08 -2.20
CA ILE A 75 -4.46 15.17 -1.52
C ILE A 75 -4.94 14.91 -0.09
N ILE A 76 -5.24 15.95 0.70
CA ILE A 76 -5.73 15.80 2.08
C ILE A 76 -6.99 14.93 2.12
N VAL A 77 -7.98 15.21 1.29
CA VAL A 77 -9.24 14.45 1.25
C VAL A 77 -8.97 13.00 0.88
N SER A 78 -8.10 12.75 -0.10
CA SER A 78 -7.72 11.41 -0.52
C SER A 78 -6.98 10.66 0.59
N THR A 79 -6.04 11.31 1.28
CA THR A 79 -5.34 10.73 2.43
C THR A 79 -6.30 10.42 3.58
N LEU A 80 -7.28 11.28 3.87
CA LEU A 80 -8.29 11.02 4.89
C LEU A 80 -9.17 9.81 4.53
N ILE A 81 -9.56 9.66 3.26
CA ILE A 81 -10.27 8.48 2.77
C ILE A 81 -9.42 7.22 2.94
N MET A 82 -8.14 7.27 2.54
CA MET A 82 -7.19 6.17 2.72
C MET A 82 -7.07 5.78 4.20
N VAL A 83 -6.88 6.76 5.08
CA VAL A 83 -6.76 6.56 6.54
C VAL A 83 -8.04 5.95 7.11
N ALA A 84 -9.22 6.40 6.67
CA ALA A 84 -10.49 5.81 7.08
C ALA A 84 -10.60 4.33 6.67
N LEU A 85 -10.28 3.99 5.43
CA LEU A 85 -10.33 2.62 4.92
C LEU A 85 -9.32 1.69 5.61
N LEU A 86 -8.07 2.15 5.78
CA LEU A 86 -7.04 1.40 6.50
C LEU A 86 -7.42 1.20 7.96
N SER A 87 -7.89 2.25 8.64
CA SER A 87 -8.31 2.15 10.05
C SER A 87 -9.50 1.23 10.23
N PHE A 88 -10.43 1.23 9.27
CA PHE A 88 -11.49 0.25 9.22
C PHE A 88 -10.90 -1.16 9.10
N MET A 89 -10.07 -1.47 8.11
CA MET A 89 -9.48 -2.81 7.98
C MET A 89 -8.71 -3.25 9.25
N LEU A 90 -7.84 -2.38 9.75
CA LEU A 90 -6.93 -2.66 10.86
C LEU A 90 -7.65 -2.72 12.21
N GLY A 91 -8.75 -2.00 12.41
CA GLY A 91 -9.45 -1.95 13.69
C GLY A 91 -10.78 -2.70 13.73
N TYR A 92 -11.50 -2.79 12.61
CA TYR A 92 -12.81 -3.46 12.53
C TYR A 92 -12.69 -4.96 12.72
N ILE A 93 -11.69 -5.58 12.07
CA ILE A 93 -11.50 -7.04 12.09
C ILE A 93 -10.95 -7.48 13.46
N PRO A 94 -9.84 -6.94 13.99
CA PRO A 94 -9.36 -7.30 15.33
C PRO A 94 -10.32 -6.96 16.46
N GLY A 95 -11.22 -5.99 16.24
CA GLY A 95 -12.27 -5.62 17.19
C GLY A 95 -13.43 -6.60 17.28
N ARG A 96 -13.61 -7.48 16.28
CA ARG A 96 -14.65 -8.52 16.23
C ARG A 96 -14.15 -9.91 16.55
N LEU A 97 -12.83 -10.10 16.56
CA LEU A 97 -12.24 -11.34 17.03
C LEU A 97 -12.28 -11.34 18.57
N ASP A 98 -12.87 -12.40 19.13
CA ASP A 98 -12.99 -12.60 20.57
C ASP A 98 -11.81 -13.40 21.12
N GLY A 99 -11.70 -13.43 22.46
CA GLY A 99 -10.75 -14.27 23.18
C GLY A 99 -9.27 -14.03 22.85
N ALA A 100 -8.52 -15.12 22.76
CA ALA A 100 -7.08 -15.10 22.51
C ALA A 100 -6.76 -14.62 21.08
N ALA A 101 -7.53 -15.04 20.08
CA ALA A 101 -7.31 -14.65 18.68
C ALA A 101 -7.41 -13.15 18.50
N GLY A 102 -8.43 -12.52 19.10
CA GLY A 102 -8.57 -11.08 19.09
C GLY A 102 -7.42 -10.36 19.78
N SER A 103 -6.89 -10.91 20.86
CA SER A 103 -5.75 -10.33 21.57
C SER A 103 -4.48 -10.37 20.72
N GLY A 104 -4.24 -11.47 20.00
CA GLY A 104 -3.14 -11.58 19.03
C GLY A 104 -3.30 -10.60 17.87
N ALA A 105 -4.50 -10.49 17.29
CA ALA A 105 -4.78 -9.57 16.21
C ALA A 105 -4.58 -8.09 16.62
N ARG A 106 -5.00 -7.72 17.83
CA ARG A 106 -4.79 -6.38 18.39
C ARG A 106 -3.32 -6.10 18.68
N ALA A 107 -2.54 -7.10 19.10
CA ALA A 107 -1.09 -6.94 19.24
C ALA A 107 -0.46 -6.62 17.88
N VAL A 108 -0.77 -7.39 16.83
CA VAL A 108 -0.27 -7.12 15.47
C VAL A 108 -0.65 -5.71 15.00
N MET A 109 -1.91 -5.29 15.22
CA MET A 109 -2.40 -3.94 14.90
C MET A 109 -1.58 -2.85 15.61
N LEU A 110 -1.34 -2.99 16.92
CA LEU A 110 -0.57 -2.01 17.70
C LEU A 110 0.90 -1.95 17.28
N PHE A 111 1.52 -3.09 17.00
CA PHE A 111 2.88 -3.14 16.46
C PHE A 111 2.96 -2.40 15.13
N TYR A 112 2.02 -2.62 14.21
CA TYR A 112 1.96 -1.88 12.96
C TYR A 112 1.78 -0.38 13.17
N ALA A 113 0.85 0.03 14.04
CA ALA A 113 0.60 1.44 14.34
C ALA A 113 1.85 2.14 14.87
N ALA A 114 2.65 1.42 15.67
CA ALA A 114 3.89 1.96 16.19
C ALA A 114 4.95 2.12 15.10
N MET A 115 5.02 1.24 14.08
CA MET A 115 6.14 1.18 13.12
C MET A 115 6.40 2.52 12.39
N PRO A 116 7.66 2.98 12.29
CA PRO A 116 8.00 4.18 11.52
C PRO A 116 7.77 3.99 10.01
N VAL A 117 7.88 2.75 9.53
CA VAL A 117 7.57 2.32 8.15
C VAL A 117 6.12 1.84 8.01
N SER A 118 5.20 2.33 8.85
CA SER A 118 3.76 2.15 8.64
C SER A 118 3.25 3.13 7.57
N VAL A 119 1.93 3.25 7.42
CA VAL A 119 1.32 4.27 6.54
C VAL A 119 1.81 5.70 6.82
N ILE A 120 2.36 5.95 8.02
CA ILE A 120 2.93 7.23 8.45
C ILE A 120 4.02 7.73 7.49
N VAL A 121 4.75 6.84 6.81
CA VAL A 121 5.77 7.24 5.81
C VAL A 121 5.16 8.09 4.68
N LEU A 122 3.88 7.90 4.36
CA LEU A 122 3.16 8.66 3.33
C LEU A 122 2.71 10.04 3.80
N PHE A 123 2.87 10.37 5.09
CA PHE A 123 2.51 11.68 5.62
C PHE A 123 3.67 12.67 5.61
N LYS A 124 4.89 12.25 5.23
CA LYS A 124 6.10 13.08 5.25
C LYS A 124 6.34 13.83 3.94
N ASP A 125 7.13 14.89 3.99
CA ASP A 125 7.39 15.87 2.92
C ASP A 125 7.54 15.27 1.51
N MET A 126 8.49 14.35 1.28
CA MET A 126 8.77 13.77 -0.05
C MET A 126 7.76 12.70 -0.49
N ASN A 127 6.86 12.28 0.39
CA ASN A 127 5.94 11.16 0.18
C ASN A 127 4.47 11.58 0.23
N PHE A 128 4.17 12.74 0.82
CA PHE A 128 2.82 13.27 0.90
C PHE A 128 2.30 13.61 -0.50
N GLY A 129 1.13 13.09 -0.83
CA GLY A 129 0.53 13.23 -2.15
C GLY A 129 0.98 12.20 -3.19
N ARG A 130 1.89 11.27 -2.88
CA ARG A 130 2.24 10.21 -3.84
C ARG A 130 1.06 9.29 -4.13
N TYR A 131 1.08 8.70 -5.33
CA TYR A 131 -0.03 7.88 -5.84
C TYR A 131 -0.32 6.61 -5.05
N ASP A 132 0.57 6.19 -4.15
CA ASP A 132 0.38 5.13 -3.17
C ASP A 132 -0.91 5.32 -2.38
N ILE A 133 -1.32 6.57 -2.11
CA ILE A 133 -2.60 6.89 -1.47
C ILE A 133 -3.76 6.26 -2.25
N TYR A 134 -3.81 6.47 -3.57
CA TYR A 134 -4.87 5.93 -4.41
C TYR A 134 -4.73 4.41 -4.60
N LEU A 135 -3.51 3.91 -4.75
CA LEU A 135 -3.27 2.47 -4.84
C LEU A 135 -3.75 1.72 -3.59
N ILE A 136 -3.52 2.27 -2.41
CA ILE A 136 -4.04 1.71 -1.15
C ILE A 136 -5.56 1.77 -1.13
N ILE A 137 -6.17 2.92 -1.46
CA ILE A 137 -7.63 3.07 -1.51
C ILE A 137 -8.25 1.99 -2.41
N VAL A 138 -7.78 1.89 -3.65
CA VAL A 138 -8.33 0.94 -4.63
C VAL A 138 -8.05 -0.51 -4.22
N SER A 139 -6.89 -0.80 -3.63
CA SER A 139 -6.59 -2.13 -3.09
C SER A 139 -7.52 -2.51 -1.95
N MET A 140 -7.84 -1.59 -1.02
CA MET A 140 -8.84 -1.84 0.02
C MET A 140 -10.24 -2.07 -0.57
N LEU A 141 -10.61 -1.32 -1.61
CA LEU A 141 -11.88 -1.55 -2.32
C LEU A 141 -11.93 -2.92 -2.99
N ILE A 142 -10.81 -3.41 -3.56
CA ILE A 142 -10.69 -4.78 -4.07
C ILE A 142 -10.97 -5.79 -2.96
N LEU A 143 -10.39 -5.64 -1.77
CA LEU A 143 -10.66 -6.53 -0.62
C LEU A 143 -12.14 -6.51 -0.24
N VAL A 144 -12.76 -5.34 -0.15
CA VAL A 144 -14.20 -5.20 0.12
C VAL A 144 -15.02 -5.92 -0.95
N CYS A 145 -14.69 -5.75 -2.22
CA CYS A 145 -15.37 -6.42 -3.33
C CYS A 145 -15.22 -7.95 -3.28
N LEU A 146 -14.02 -8.45 -2.96
CA LEU A 146 -13.77 -9.89 -2.77
C LEU A 146 -14.53 -10.46 -1.57
N SER A 147 -14.80 -9.63 -0.55
CA SER A 147 -15.61 -10.04 0.59
C SER A 147 -17.09 -10.23 0.24
N ARG A 148 -17.58 -9.56 -0.82
CA ARG A 148 -18.99 -9.51 -1.23
C ARG A 148 -19.19 -10.16 -2.60
N ARG A 149 -19.89 -11.29 -2.62
CA ARG A 149 -20.10 -12.07 -3.85
C ARG A 149 -20.62 -11.27 -5.04
N GLN A 150 -21.53 -10.32 -4.87
CA GLN A 150 -22.07 -9.53 -5.99
C GLN A 150 -21.03 -8.55 -6.57
N ALA A 151 -20.26 -7.88 -5.70
CA ALA A 151 -19.28 -6.88 -6.08
C ALA A 151 -17.98 -7.46 -6.68
N ALA A 152 -17.75 -8.77 -6.59
CA ALA A 152 -16.54 -9.41 -7.12
C ALA A 152 -16.29 -9.14 -8.62
N TRP A 153 -17.32 -8.82 -9.42
CA TRP A 153 -17.15 -8.45 -10.83
C TRP A 153 -16.53 -7.07 -11.05
N LEU A 154 -16.47 -6.22 -10.03
CA LEU A 154 -15.74 -4.95 -10.08
C LEU A 154 -14.23 -5.16 -9.98
N VAL A 155 -13.77 -6.31 -9.46
CA VAL A 155 -12.34 -6.54 -9.16
C VAL A 155 -11.45 -6.43 -10.41
N PRO A 156 -11.77 -7.05 -11.57
CA PRO A 156 -10.94 -6.88 -12.77
C PRO A 156 -10.79 -5.41 -13.20
N MET A 157 -11.87 -4.64 -13.12
CA MET A 157 -11.84 -3.20 -13.44
C MET A 157 -11.00 -2.42 -12.43
N LEU A 158 -11.14 -2.69 -11.14
CA LEU A 158 -10.33 -2.05 -10.09
C LEU A 158 -8.84 -2.42 -10.22
N CYS A 159 -8.51 -3.66 -10.61
CA CYS A 159 -7.14 -4.03 -10.96
C CYS A 159 -6.61 -3.21 -12.13
N GLY A 160 -7.44 -2.98 -13.16
CA GLY A 160 -7.12 -2.07 -14.26
C GLY A 160 -6.85 -0.66 -13.75
N VAL A 161 -7.73 -0.11 -12.92
CA VAL A 161 -7.57 1.22 -12.29
C VAL A 161 -6.23 1.33 -11.55
N CYS A 162 -5.83 0.32 -10.77
CA CYS A 162 -4.52 0.32 -10.11
C CYS A 162 -3.35 0.43 -11.11
N MET A 163 -3.39 -0.35 -12.20
CA MET A 163 -2.35 -0.31 -13.23
C MET A 163 -2.29 1.05 -13.95
N LEU A 164 -3.46 1.67 -14.18
CA LEU A 164 -3.57 3.00 -14.77
C LEU A 164 -3.09 4.12 -13.83
N ILE A 165 -3.27 3.95 -12.51
CA ILE A 165 -2.71 4.87 -11.51
C ILE A 165 -1.20 4.73 -11.46
N HIS A 166 -0.67 3.52 -11.29
CA HIS A 166 0.77 3.27 -11.34
C HIS A 166 1.03 1.76 -11.37
N HIS A 167 1.73 1.29 -12.41
CA HIS A 167 2.03 -0.13 -12.63
C HIS A 167 2.89 -0.78 -11.52
N VAL A 168 3.58 0.01 -10.66
CA VAL A 168 4.31 -0.51 -9.49
C VAL A 168 3.40 -1.22 -8.48
N TRP A 169 2.09 -0.99 -8.58
CA TRP A 169 1.07 -1.74 -7.86
C TRP A 169 1.29 -3.25 -7.94
N MET A 170 1.78 -3.76 -9.08
CA MET A 170 2.05 -5.18 -9.33
C MET A 170 3.00 -5.82 -8.29
N PHE A 171 3.92 -5.03 -7.73
CA PHE A 171 4.91 -5.54 -6.79
C PHE A 171 4.60 -5.12 -5.34
N SER A 172 3.75 -4.12 -5.13
CA SER A 172 3.45 -3.54 -3.80
C SER A 172 2.20 -4.16 -3.18
N PHE A 173 1.02 -3.90 -3.75
CA PHE A 173 -0.27 -4.27 -3.17
C PHE A 173 -0.99 -5.40 -3.95
N MET A 174 -0.65 -5.60 -5.23
CA MET A 174 -1.20 -6.69 -6.05
C MET A 174 -1.05 -8.09 -5.42
N PRO A 175 0.06 -8.45 -4.74
CA PRO A 175 0.20 -9.77 -4.12
C PRO A 175 -0.97 -10.11 -3.18
N ALA A 176 -1.47 -9.14 -2.40
CA ALA A 176 -2.64 -9.36 -1.56
C ALA A 176 -3.89 -9.68 -2.40
N ALA A 177 -4.14 -8.88 -3.44
CA ALA A 177 -5.28 -9.08 -4.34
C ALA A 177 -5.21 -10.43 -5.07
N ALA A 178 -4.06 -10.80 -5.62
CA ALA A 178 -3.84 -12.04 -6.36
C ALA A 178 -4.06 -13.28 -5.48
N ILE A 179 -3.48 -13.30 -4.28
CA ILE A 179 -3.63 -14.43 -3.34
C ILE A 179 -5.10 -14.58 -2.94
N LEU A 180 -5.80 -13.47 -2.69
CA LEU A 180 -7.20 -13.51 -2.30
C LEU A 180 -8.16 -13.85 -3.45
N LEU A 181 -7.80 -13.52 -4.69
CA LEU A 181 -8.48 -14.01 -5.89
C LEU A 181 -8.34 -15.54 -6.02
N ILE A 182 -7.13 -16.07 -5.87
CA ILE A 182 -6.86 -17.53 -5.86
C ILE A 182 -7.67 -18.21 -4.75
N TYR A 183 -7.59 -17.68 -3.53
CA TYR A 183 -8.36 -18.17 -2.38
C TYR A 183 -9.87 -18.18 -2.68
N THR A 184 -10.42 -17.08 -3.19
CA THR A 184 -11.86 -16.94 -3.47
C THR A 184 -12.30 -17.88 -4.59
N ALA A 185 -11.46 -18.09 -5.61
CA ALA A 185 -11.71 -19.04 -6.69
C ALA A 185 -11.75 -20.50 -6.19
N GLY A 186 -10.87 -20.87 -5.25
CA GLY A 186 -10.80 -22.22 -4.70
C GLY A 186 -11.88 -22.54 -3.65
N ARG A 187 -12.26 -21.56 -2.82
CA ARG A 187 -13.20 -21.72 -1.69
C ARG A 187 -14.65 -21.34 -2.01
N GLY A 188 -14.91 -20.65 -3.13
CA GLY A 188 -16.23 -20.11 -3.44
C GLY A 188 -17.30 -21.18 -3.71
N LYS A 189 -18.52 -21.00 -3.17
CA LYS A 189 -19.69 -21.87 -3.44
C LYS A 189 -20.01 -22.02 -4.94
N LYS A 190 -19.64 -21.03 -5.77
CA LYS A 190 -19.72 -21.09 -7.25
C LYS A 190 -18.32 -20.96 -7.84
N LYS A 191 -17.54 -22.05 -7.80
CA LYS A 191 -16.14 -22.10 -8.25
C LYS A 191 -15.93 -21.48 -9.64
N GLY A 192 -16.80 -21.79 -10.61
CA GLY A 192 -16.68 -21.24 -11.97
C GLY A 192 -16.70 -19.70 -12.04
N ARG A 193 -17.55 -19.05 -11.24
CA ARG A 193 -17.56 -17.57 -11.16
C ARG A 193 -16.27 -17.03 -10.53
N GLY A 194 -15.80 -17.65 -9.46
CA GLY A 194 -14.55 -17.24 -8.80
C GLY A 194 -13.35 -17.39 -9.73
N ILE A 195 -13.29 -18.48 -10.48
CA ILE A 195 -12.27 -18.72 -11.51
C ILE A 195 -12.35 -17.67 -12.61
N ALA A 196 -13.54 -17.35 -13.13
CA ALA A 196 -13.69 -16.32 -14.16
C ALA A 196 -13.22 -14.94 -13.70
N VAL A 197 -13.61 -14.51 -12.50
CA VAL A 197 -13.15 -13.23 -11.92
C VAL A 197 -11.63 -13.23 -11.72
N CYS A 198 -11.06 -14.33 -11.23
CA CYS A 198 -9.62 -14.52 -11.06
C CYS A 198 -8.88 -14.41 -12.39
N ALA A 199 -9.30 -15.18 -13.41
CA ALA A 199 -8.70 -15.18 -14.73
C ALA A 199 -8.78 -13.81 -15.41
N LEU A 200 -9.94 -13.15 -15.36
CA LEU A 200 -10.11 -11.81 -15.92
C LEU A 200 -9.24 -10.76 -15.22
N SER A 201 -9.13 -10.83 -13.89
CA SER A 201 -8.27 -9.91 -13.14
C SER A 201 -6.81 -10.08 -13.55
N PHE A 202 -6.31 -11.32 -13.65
CA PHE A 202 -4.95 -11.57 -14.13
C PHE A 202 -4.76 -11.16 -15.58
N ALA A 203 -5.73 -11.40 -16.46
CA ALA A 203 -5.67 -10.97 -17.86
C ALA A 203 -5.55 -9.45 -17.98
N VAL A 204 -6.32 -8.68 -17.19
CA VAL A 204 -6.22 -7.21 -17.16
C VAL A 204 -4.86 -6.76 -16.65
N ILE A 205 -4.37 -7.33 -15.54
CA ILE A 205 -3.08 -6.96 -14.96
C ILE A 205 -1.93 -7.25 -15.94
N ILE A 206 -1.88 -8.47 -16.47
CA ILE A 206 -0.83 -8.91 -17.40
C ILE A 206 -0.92 -8.11 -18.69
N GLY A 207 -2.12 -7.91 -19.24
CA GLY A 207 -2.33 -7.15 -20.47
C GLY A 207 -1.86 -5.69 -20.35
N LEU A 208 -2.24 -4.99 -19.28
CA LEU A 208 -1.80 -3.62 -19.04
C LEU A 208 -0.31 -3.53 -18.69
N PHE A 209 0.24 -4.50 -17.94
CA PHE A 209 1.68 -4.55 -17.68
C PHE A 209 2.46 -4.71 -18.97
N ILE A 210 2.07 -5.66 -19.84
CA ILE A 210 2.72 -5.86 -21.14
C ILE A 210 2.60 -4.59 -21.98
N TYR A 211 1.42 -3.96 -22.00
CA TYR A 211 1.20 -2.71 -22.71
C TYR A 211 2.18 -1.62 -22.24
N PHE A 212 2.19 -1.29 -20.95
CA PHE A 212 3.03 -0.21 -20.43
C PHE A 212 4.52 -0.50 -20.46
N GLN A 213 4.93 -1.77 -20.37
CA GLN A 213 6.34 -2.13 -20.31
C GLN A 213 6.99 -2.27 -21.68
N PHE A 214 6.25 -2.73 -22.69
CA PHE A 214 6.80 -3.10 -23.99
C PHE A 214 6.34 -2.23 -25.15
N PHE A 215 5.23 -1.50 -25.02
CA PHE A 215 4.81 -0.55 -26.04
C PHE A 215 5.36 0.83 -25.70
N LYS A 216 6.15 1.39 -26.60
CA LYS A 216 6.74 2.72 -26.43
C LYS A 216 5.61 3.75 -26.43
N PHE A 217 5.43 4.41 -25.29
CA PHE A 217 4.63 5.63 -25.22
C PHE A 217 5.43 6.77 -25.84
N ASP A 218 4.79 7.50 -26.76
CA ASP A 218 5.31 8.75 -27.32
C ASP A 218 4.43 9.89 -26.80
N PRO A 219 4.95 10.76 -25.91
CA PRO A 219 4.17 11.85 -25.34
C PRO A 219 3.95 13.00 -26.34
N GLY A 220 4.52 12.95 -27.54
CA GLY A 220 4.39 14.01 -28.54
C GLY A 220 5.23 15.26 -28.27
N PHE A 221 6.23 15.16 -27.39
CA PHE A 221 7.18 16.23 -27.07
C PHE A 221 8.60 15.75 -27.37
N ALA A 222 9.49 16.66 -27.79
CA ALA A 222 10.87 16.32 -28.08
C ALA A 222 11.70 16.08 -26.81
N THR A 223 11.41 16.82 -25.73
CA THR A 223 12.14 16.71 -24.45
C THR A 223 11.22 16.79 -23.23
N ALA A 224 11.74 16.39 -22.07
CA ALA A 224 11.04 16.48 -20.80
C ALA A 224 10.78 17.94 -20.38
N GLU A 225 11.67 18.86 -20.72
CA GLU A 225 11.52 20.30 -20.47
C GLU A 225 10.38 20.89 -21.30
N GLU A 226 10.24 20.46 -22.56
CA GLU A 226 9.13 20.88 -23.42
C GLU A 226 7.79 20.40 -22.87
N MET A 227 7.72 19.11 -22.48
CA MET A 227 6.55 18.56 -21.80
C MET A 227 6.24 19.33 -20.50
N THR A 228 7.27 19.63 -19.70
CA THR A 228 7.14 20.40 -18.46
C THR A 228 6.57 21.78 -18.72
N ALA A 229 7.11 22.50 -19.71
CA ALA A 229 6.64 23.83 -20.09
C ALA A 229 5.18 23.80 -20.60
N ALA A 230 4.79 22.77 -21.37
CA ALA A 230 3.41 22.60 -21.81
C ALA A 230 2.46 22.35 -20.64
N MET A 231 2.81 21.43 -19.73
CA MET A 231 2.00 21.10 -18.56
C MET A 231 1.94 22.23 -17.53
N SER A 232 2.95 23.10 -17.50
CA SER A 232 3.00 24.25 -16.59
C SER A 232 1.95 25.32 -16.90
N LYS A 233 1.42 25.36 -18.14
CA LYS A 233 0.40 26.34 -18.57
C LYS A 233 -0.95 26.18 -17.86
N ARG A 234 -1.20 25.02 -17.25
CA ARG A 234 -2.47 24.67 -16.59
C ARG A 234 -2.37 24.56 -15.07
N VAL A 235 -1.27 25.07 -14.48
CA VAL A 235 -1.03 25.05 -13.04
C VAL A 235 -0.36 26.34 -12.56
N ASP A 236 -0.39 26.60 -11.25
CA ASP A 236 0.27 27.75 -10.60
C ASP A 236 1.48 27.37 -9.72
N TYR A 237 1.98 26.13 -9.86
CA TYR A 237 3.11 25.61 -9.07
C TYR A 237 4.21 25.03 -9.96
N GLY A 238 5.43 25.01 -9.42
CA GLY A 238 6.60 24.50 -10.11
C GLY A 238 6.53 22.99 -10.35
N LEU A 239 6.86 22.59 -11.59
CA LEU A 239 6.96 21.20 -12.01
C LEU A 239 8.43 20.77 -12.08
N ASN A 240 8.68 19.49 -11.90
CA ASN A 240 10.01 18.90 -11.96
C ASN A 240 10.17 18.09 -13.26
N SER A 241 11.01 18.57 -14.19
CA SER A 241 11.29 17.91 -15.46
C SER A 241 11.92 16.53 -15.31
N ASP A 242 12.70 16.30 -14.25
CA ASP A 242 13.38 15.02 -14.02
C ASP A 242 12.38 13.87 -13.82
N ILE A 243 11.18 14.17 -13.31
CA ILE A 243 10.11 13.19 -13.15
C ILE A 243 9.60 12.71 -14.51
N PHE A 244 9.35 13.64 -15.44
CA PHE A 244 8.94 13.26 -16.79
C PHE A 244 10.08 12.60 -17.55
N TYR A 245 11.30 13.09 -17.37
CA TYR A 245 12.47 12.51 -17.98
C TYR A 245 12.64 11.04 -17.59
N GLY A 246 12.67 10.75 -16.28
CA GLY A 246 12.83 9.40 -15.76
C GLY A 246 11.72 8.44 -16.23
N GLU A 247 10.47 8.91 -16.32
CA GLU A 247 9.33 8.06 -16.66
C GLU A 247 9.13 7.86 -18.18
N TYR A 248 9.39 8.89 -19.01
CA TYR A 248 8.97 8.89 -20.43
C TYR A 248 10.08 9.12 -21.45
N PHE A 249 11.24 9.67 -21.05
CA PHE A 249 12.32 10.02 -21.98
C PHE A 249 13.61 9.22 -21.76
N SER A 250 13.83 8.70 -20.56
CA SER A 250 15.04 7.94 -20.21
C SER A 250 14.97 6.48 -20.69
N SER A 251 16.14 5.93 -21.03
CA SER A 251 16.27 4.48 -21.20
C SER A 251 16.44 3.78 -19.84
N VAL A 252 16.11 2.49 -19.76
CA VAL A 252 16.32 1.70 -18.53
C VAL A 252 17.80 1.69 -18.11
N GLN A 253 18.72 1.63 -19.08
CA GLN A 253 20.17 1.64 -18.81
C GLN A 253 20.63 2.96 -18.21
N GLU A 254 20.12 4.07 -18.75
CA GLU A 254 20.44 5.42 -18.28
C GLU A 254 19.84 5.69 -16.90
N LEU A 255 18.57 5.34 -16.71
CA LEU A 255 17.92 5.42 -15.40
C LEU A 255 18.67 4.58 -14.36
N TRP A 256 19.13 3.39 -14.74
CA TRP A 256 19.93 2.53 -13.87
C TRP A 256 21.27 3.15 -13.48
N ALA A 257 22.03 3.61 -14.46
CA ALA A 257 23.39 4.12 -14.23
C ALA A 257 23.40 5.47 -13.50
N SER A 258 22.49 6.37 -13.88
CA SER A 258 22.50 7.77 -13.44
C SER A 258 21.68 8.02 -12.18
N TYR A 259 20.67 7.19 -11.90
CA TYR A 259 19.75 7.41 -10.77
C TYR A 259 19.65 6.21 -9.83
N ILE A 260 19.28 5.02 -10.34
CA ILE A 260 18.99 3.88 -9.47
C ILE A 260 20.25 3.40 -8.75
N LYS A 261 21.35 3.14 -9.47
CA LYS A 261 22.56 2.59 -8.82
C LYS A 261 23.16 3.54 -7.76
N PRO A 262 23.32 4.85 -8.02
CA PRO A 262 23.82 5.78 -7.01
C PRO A 262 22.94 5.83 -5.76
N ILE A 263 21.63 6.07 -5.92
CA ILE A 263 20.68 6.15 -4.79
C ILE A 263 20.66 4.84 -4.01
N LEU A 264 20.71 3.69 -4.69
CA LEU A 264 20.72 2.37 -4.04
C LEU A 264 21.89 2.22 -3.07
N ILE A 265 23.09 2.63 -3.49
CA ILE A 265 24.34 2.44 -2.74
C ILE A 265 24.49 3.52 -1.65
N GLU A 266 24.17 4.77 -1.98
CA GLU A 266 24.46 5.93 -1.14
C GLU A 266 23.35 6.19 -0.11
N ASP A 267 22.08 5.91 -0.46
CA ASP A 267 20.93 6.20 0.40
C ASP A 267 20.20 4.92 0.83
N SER A 268 19.68 4.13 -0.12
CA SER A 268 18.70 3.08 0.18
C SER A 268 19.27 1.94 1.02
N ILE A 269 20.48 1.43 0.71
CA ILE A 269 21.12 0.37 1.49
C ILE A 269 21.41 0.84 2.92
N PRO A 270 22.08 1.99 3.15
CA PRO A 270 22.25 2.56 4.48
C PRO A 270 20.94 2.71 5.25
N ASP A 271 19.90 3.24 4.61
CA ASP A 271 18.57 3.41 5.18
C ASP A 271 17.92 2.08 5.58
N ALA A 272 18.04 1.05 4.72
CA ALA A 272 17.61 -0.31 5.07
C ALA A 272 18.33 -0.78 6.33
N LEU A 273 19.67 -0.71 6.35
CA LEU A 273 20.46 -1.19 7.47
C LEU A 273 20.10 -0.45 8.78
N TYR A 274 19.81 0.85 8.69
CA TYR A 274 19.35 1.65 9.82
C TYR A 274 17.93 1.25 10.29
N LEU A 275 17.02 0.94 9.37
CA LEU A 275 15.63 0.55 9.68
C LEU A 275 15.50 -0.93 10.12
N MET A 276 16.43 -1.80 9.73
CA MET A 276 16.37 -3.24 9.99
C MET A 276 16.15 -3.61 11.47
N PRO A 277 16.85 -3.01 12.46
CA PRO A 277 16.64 -3.34 13.88
C PRO A 277 15.21 -3.10 14.37
N VAL A 278 14.51 -2.11 13.79
CA VAL A 278 13.12 -1.80 14.14
C VAL A 278 12.15 -2.66 13.34
N PHE A 279 12.49 -2.97 12.09
CA PHE A 279 11.64 -3.72 11.16
C PHE A 279 11.65 -5.23 11.38
N LEU A 280 12.82 -5.81 11.67
CA LEU A 280 13.02 -7.26 11.85
C LEU A 280 12.14 -7.87 12.95
N PRO A 281 11.96 -7.24 14.13
CA PRO A 281 11.04 -7.76 15.14
C PRO A 281 9.61 -7.90 14.63
N PHE A 282 9.13 -6.94 13.84
CA PHE A 282 7.77 -7.01 13.31
C PHE A 282 7.65 -8.04 12.19
N LEU A 283 8.66 -8.14 11.31
CA LEU A 283 8.77 -9.23 10.34
C LEU A 283 8.75 -10.61 11.02
N ALA A 284 9.46 -10.77 12.12
CA ALA A 284 9.48 -12.02 12.89
C ALA A 284 8.09 -12.35 13.45
N VAL A 285 7.32 -11.36 13.92
CA VAL A 285 5.92 -11.54 14.35
C VAL A 285 5.05 -12.00 13.18
N LEU A 286 5.16 -11.35 12.01
CA LEU A 286 4.39 -11.75 10.82
C LEU A 286 4.74 -13.17 10.38
N TYR A 287 6.03 -13.49 10.30
CA TYR A 287 6.50 -14.83 9.95
C TYR A 287 6.04 -15.87 10.98
N TYR A 288 6.10 -15.55 12.27
CA TYR A 288 5.60 -16.43 13.33
C TYR A 288 4.12 -16.77 13.14
N VAL A 289 3.28 -15.80 12.79
CA VAL A 289 1.86 -16.04 12.51
C VAL A 289 1.69 -16.94 11.30
N TRP A 290 2.33 -16.63 10.17
CA TRP A 290 2.16 -17.44 8.95
C TRP A 290 2.72 -18.85 9.08
N PHE A 291 3.88 -19.01 9.72
CA PHE A 291 4.48 -20.30 9.98
C PHE A 291 3.59 -21.16 10.87
N ASN A 292 3.04 -20.60 11.96
CA ASN A 292 2.10 -21.32 12.80
C ASN A 292 0.79 -21.64 12.07
N ALA A 293 0.28 -20.73 11.23
CA ALA A 293 -0.90 -21.01 10.42
C ALA A 293 -0.64 -22.17 9.45
N PHE A 294 0.54 -22.22 8.83
CA PHE A 294 0.94 -23.32 7.94
C PHE A 294 0.96 -24.67 8.67
N LEU A 295 1.54 -24.70 9.87
CA LEU A 295 1.59 -25.90 10.72
C LEU A 295 0.21 -26.37 11.19
N LEU A 296 -0.67 -25.42 11.56
CA LEU A 296 -2.03 -25.71 12.02
C LEU A 296 -2.97 -26.10 10.88
N CYS A 297 -2.67 -25.72 9.65
CA CYS A 297 -3.52 -26.03 8.50
C CYS A 297 -3.37 -27.50 8.12
N GLY A 298 -4.45 -28.29 8.14
CA GLY A 298 -4.45 -29.66 7.62
C GLY A 298 -4.72 -29.76 6.12
N GLU A 299 -5.39 -28.76 5.54
CA GLU A 299 -5.87 -28.77 4.17
C GLU A 299 -4.79 -28.33 3.17
N LYS A 300 -4.56 -29.13 2.11
CA LYS A 300 -3.53 -28.87 1.09
C LYS A 300 -3.70 -27.54 0.36
N PHE A 301 -4.92 -27.21 -0.08
CA PHE A 301 -5.17 -25.97 -0.82
C PHE A 301 -4.92 -24.74 0.06
N MET A 302 -5.41 -24.74 1.29
CA MET A 302 -5.14 -23.64 2.22
C MET A 302 -3.68 -23.56 2.64
N ARG A 303 -2.97 -24.67 2.78
CA ARG A 303 -1.51 -24.65 2.98
C ARG A 303 -0.80 -23.93 1.84
N PHE A 304 -1.24 -24.15 0.59
CA PHE A 304 -0.72 -23.43 -0.57
C PHE A 304 -1.04 -21.93 -0.48
N VAL A 305 -2.27 -21.53 -0.16
CA VAL A 305 -2.63 -20.12 0.03
C VAL A 305 -1.79 -19.46 1.14
N ILE A 306 -1.60 -20.14 2.28
CA ILE A 306 -0.77 -19.66 3.40
C ILE A 306 0.70 -19.53 2.99
N LEU A 307 1.22 -20.49 2.22
CA LEU A 307 2.58 -20.43 1.67
C LEU A 307 2.74 -19.18 0.77
N LEU A 308 1.76 -18.89 -0.08
CA LEU A 308 1.78 -17.67 -0.88
C LEU A 308 1.75 -16.41 0.00
N CYS A 309 0.97 -16.40 1.08
CA CYS A 309 0.94 -15.27 2.03
C CYS A 309 2.33 -15.04 2.64
N MET A 310 2.98 -16.12 3.09
CA MET A 310 4.33 -16.09 3.66
C MET A 310 5.41 -15.64 2.66
N LEU A 311 5.28 -16.01 1.38
CA LEU A 311 6.23 -15.65 0.32
C LEU A 311 5.95 -14.29 -0.33
N SER A 312 4.75 -13.72 -0.15
CA SER A 312 4.38 -12.46 -0.80
C SER A 312 5.32 -11.26 -0.54
N PRO A 313 6.01 -11.14 0.62
CA PRO A 313 7.03 -10.10 0.80
C PRO A 313 8.17 -10.12 -0.24
N ALA A 314 8.45 -11.28 -0.87
CA ALA A 314 9.48 -11.39 -1.89
C ALA A 314 9.20 -10.51 -3.13
N SER A 315 7.93 -10.21 -3.41
CA SER A 315 7.56 -9.28 -4.49
C SER A 315 8.07 -7.84 -4.25
N THR A 316 8.20 -7.44 -2.99
CA THR A 316 8.72 -6.13 -2.60
C THR A 316 10.22 -6.03 -2.85
N LEU A 317 10.96 -7.15 -2.77
CA LEU A 317 12.41 -7.16 -3.04
C LEU A 317 12.76 -6.68 -4.46
N VAL A 318 11.89 -6.98 -5.43
CA VAL A 318 12.06 -6.50 -6.81
C VAL A 318 12.02 -4.97 -6.84
N GLN A 319 11.09 -4.33 -6.12
CA GLN A 319 11.02 -2.87 -6.03
C GLN A 319 12.19 -2.26 -5.28
N CYS A 320 12.69 -2.93 -4.23
CA CYS A 320 13.87 -2.47 -3.52
C CYS A 320 15.07 -2.38 -4.47
N VAL A 321 15.27 -3.36 -5.36
CA VAL A 321 16.39 -3.29 -6.31
C VAL A 321 16.18 -2.24 -7.41
N MET A 322 14.93 -2.00 -7.83
CA MET A 322 14.64 -1.23 -9.04
C MET A 322 14.28 0.25 -8.80
N ILE A 323 13.71 0.60 -7.65
CA ILE A 323 13.08 1.93 -7.42
C ILE A 323 13.42 2.48 -6.02
N ASN A 324 14.30 1.83 -5.25
CA ASN A 324 15.11 2.43 -4.16
C ASN A 324 14.39 3.15 -2.98
N ASP A 325 13.08 3.09 -2.89
CA ASP A 325 12.28 3.79 -1.88
C ASP A 325 11.84 2.85 -0.74
N TYR A 326 12.80 2.46 0.10
CA TYR A 326 12.62 1.33 1.02
C TYR A 326 11.57 1.58 2.08
N GLY A 327 11.45 2.82 2.58
CA GLY A 327 10.43 3.17 3.57
C GLY A 327 9.02 2.88 3.07
N ARG A 328 8.70 3.31 1.83
CA ARG A 328 7.40 3.07 1.21
C ARG A 328 7.19 1.61 0.84
N TRP A 329 8.23 0.94 0.34
CA TRP A 329 8.15 -0.48 -0.03
C TRP A 329 7.92 -1.38 1.19
N PHE A 330 8.58 -1.10 2.30
CA PHE A 330 8.31 -1.78 3.57
C PHE A 330 6.90 -1.47 4.08
N ALA A 331 6.42 -0.23 3.99
CA ALA A 331 5.04 0.11 4.32
C ALA A 331 4.02 -0.67 3.47
N ALA A 332 4.23 -0.76 2.16
CA ALA A 332 3.39 -1.52 1.25
C ALA A 332 3.39 -3.02 1.60
N MET A 333 4.56 -3.59 1.88
CA MET A 333 4.71 -4.97 2.31
C MET A 333 3.93 -5.25 3.60
N LEU A 334 4.03 -4.38 4.61
CA LEU A 334 3.28 -4.52 5.86
C LEU A 334 1.77 -4.41 5.63
N ILE A 335 1.30 -3.45 4.83
CA ILE A 335 -0.11 -3.31 4.48
C ILE A 335 -0.62 -4.57 3.78
N THR A 336 0.13 -5.12 2.83
CA THR A 336 -0.20 -6.38 2.12
C THR A 336 -0.31 -7.55 3.09
N GLN A 337 0.63 -7.69 4.02
CA GLN A 337 0.64 -8.77 5.02
C GLN A 337 -0.57 -8.68 5.97
N LEU A 338 -0.88 -7.47 6.47
CA LEU A 338 -2.02 -7.23 7.35
C LEU A 338 -3.35 -7.43 6.62
N SER A 339 -3.42 -7.01 5.36
CA SER A 339 -4.58 -7.22 4.49
C SER A 339 -4.89 -8.71 4.34
N LEU A 340 -3.88 -9.53 4.04
CA LEU A 340 -4.02 -10.98 3.92
C LEU A 340 -4.44 -11.62 5.24
N MET A 341 -3.73 -11.29 6.32
CA MET A 341 -3.97 -11.86 7.65
C MET A 341 -5.39 -11.55 8.14
N PHE A 342 -5.79 -10.28 8.10
CA PHE A 342 -7.09 -9.86 8.60
C PHE A 342 -8.22 -10.27 7.66
N PHE A 343 -8.02 -10.30 6.34
CA PHE A 343 -9.04 -10.83 5.44
C PHE A 343 -9.32 -12.32 5.71
N LEU A 344 -8.28 -13.15 5.85
CA LEU A 344 -8.45 -14.58 6.13
C LEU A 344 -9.02 -14.84 7.53
N ALA A 345 -8.62 -14.05 8.53
CA ALA A 345 -9.23 -14.10 9.86
C ALA A 345 -10.71 -13.68 9.82
N TYR A 346 -11.06 -12.66 9.02
CA TYR A 346 -12.46 -12.26 8.79
C TYR A 346 -13.28 -13.35 8.10
N LYS A 347 -12.65 -14.19 7.28
CA LYS A 347 -13.26 -15.38 6.66
C LYS A 347 -13.30 -16.59 7.60
N ASP A 348 -12.87 -16.42 8.85
CA ASP A 348 -12.86 -17.47 9.88
C ASP A 348 -12.02 -18.69 9.47
N GLU A 349 -10.92 -18.47 8.74
CA GLU A 349 -9.97 -19.53 8.41
C GLU A 349 -9.22 -19.96 9.68
N GLN A 350 -9.62 -21.11 10.21
CA GLN A 350 -9.20 -21.64 11.52
C GLN A 350 -7.69 -21.68 11.73
N ALA A 351 -6.92 -21.96 10.67
CA ALA A 351 -5.47 -21.96 10.72
C ALA A 351 -4.88 -20.58 11.08
N VAL A 352 -5.44 -19.51 10.52
CA VAL A 352 -5.00 -18.12 10.78
C VAL A 352 -5.49 -17.67 12.15
N VAL A 353 -6.74 -17.98 12.51
CA VAL A 353 -7.30 -17.68 13.83
C VAL A 353 -6.47 -18.35 14.94
N GLY A 354 -6.20 -19.65 14.83
CA GLY A 354 -5.38 -20.39 15.80
C GLY A 354 -3.93 -19.89 15.88
N ALA A 355 -3.37 -19.39 14.78
CA ALA A 355 -2.04 -18.77 14.80
C ALA A 355 -2.02 -17.45 15.59
N LEU A 356 -3.09 -16.65 15.49
CA LEU A 356 -3.25 -15.43 16.30
C LEU A 356 -3.44 -15.77 17.79
N GLU A 357 -4.13 -16.86 18.12
CA GLU A 357 -4.23 -17.35 19.50
C GLU A 357 -2.87 -17.72 20.09
N LYS A 358 -2.05 -18.45 19.31
CA LYS A 358 -0.68 -18.77 19.71
C LYS A 358 0.17 -17.53 19.93
N LEU A 359 0.04 -16.52 19.07
CA LEU A 359 0.73 -15.25 19.23
C LEU A 359 0.31 -14.54 20.53
N ALA A 360 -0.98 -14.56 20.87
CA ALA A 360 -1.46 -14.02 22.13
C ALA A 360 -0.85 -14.76 23.34
N GLY A 361 -0.79 -16.10 23.27
CA GLY A 361 -0.12 -16.92 24.28
C GLY A 361 1.37 -16.59 24.43
N PHE A 362 2.07 -16.37 23.32
CA PHE A 362 3.48 -15.98 23.29
C PHE A 362 3.73 -14.67 24.06
N PHE A 363 2.94 -13.63 23.80
CA PHE A 363 3.10 -12.34 24.47
C PHE A 363 2.62 -12.37 25.92
N LYS A 364 1.58 -13.14 26.25
CA LYS A 364 1.13 -13.33 27.63
C LYS A 364 2.22 -13.95 28.50
N GLY A 365 2.99 -14.89 27.96
CA GLY A 365 4.14 -15.49 28.64
C GLY A 365 5.40 -14.61 28.66
N ARG A 366 5.45 -13.52 27.88
CA ARG A 366 6.62 -12.65 27.72
C ARG A 366 6.22 -11.17 27.61
N PRO A 367 5.59 -10.58 28.64
CA PRO A 367 5.01 -9.24 28.57
C PRO A 367 6.07 -8.14 28.34
N TYR A 368 7.29 -8.34 28.83
CA TYR A 368 8.40 -7.41 28.60
C TYR A 368 8.73 -7.27 27.12
N LEU A 369 8.69 -8.34 26.31
CA LEU A 369 8.93 -8.24 24.85
C LEU A 369 7.85 -7.41 24.14
N ALA A 370 6.60 -7.49 24.60
CA ALA A 370 5.51 -6.67 24.07
C ALA A 370 5.73 -5.18 24.42
N VAL A 371 6.18 -4.89 25.64
CA VAL A 371 6.49 -3.52 26.10
C VAL A 371 7.73 -2.96 25.42
N SER A 372 8.81 -3.74 25.31
CA SER A 372 10.05 -3.34 24.63
C SER A 372 9.79 -3.00 23.17
N ALA A 373 9.03 -3.83 22.47
CA ALA A 373 8.63 -3.52 21.11
C ALA A 373 7.78 -2.24 21.07
N ALA A 374 6.73 -2.13 21.89
CA ALA A 374 5.89 -0.94 21.93
C ALA A 374 6.61 0.36 22.36
N ALA A 375 7.73 0.28 23.08
CA ALA A 375 8.48 1.44 23.59
C ALA A 375 9.64 1.87 22.69
N VAL A 376 10.34 0.93 22.05
CA VAL A 376 11.45 1.24 21.12
C VAL A 376 10.92 1.90 19.85
N ILE A 377 9.77 1.45 19.36
CA ILE A 377 9.26 1.86 18.06
C ILE A 377 8.79 3.34 18.01
N PRO A 378 8.10 3.91 19.03
CA PRO A 378 7.77 5.33 19.08
C PRO A 378 9.00 6.23 19.15
N ILE A 379 10.05 5.83 19.88
CA ILE A 379 11.30 6.59 19.97
C ILE A 379 11.88 6.80 18.57
N PHE A 380 11.92 5.75 17.73
CA PHE A 380 12.33 5.86 16.32
C PHE A 380 11.32 6.63 15.46
N THR A 381 10.01 6.46 15.66
CA THR A 381 8.97 7.15 14.86
C THR A 381 8.96 8.68 15.06
N PHE A 382 9.39 9.14 16.23
CA PHE A 382 9.54 10.56 16.56
C PHE A 382 10.97 11.08 16.35
N SER A 383 12.01 10.24 16.41
CA SER A 383 13.41 10.65 16.17
C SER A 383 13.87 10.55 14.71
N ILE A 384 13.19 9.78 13.84
CA ILE A 384 13.44 9.77 12.39
C ILE A 384 12.86 11.08 11.80
N SER A 385 13.63 12.15 11.97
CA SER A 385 13.45 13.48 11.39
C SER A 385 14.46 13.76 10.27
N TYR A 386 15.20 12.75 9.80
CA TYR A 386 16.19 12.89 8.74
C TYR A 386 15.78 12.12 7.49
N ASN A 387 15.67 12.86 6.38
CA ASN A 387 15.79 12.44 4.96
C ASN A 387 15.41 10.98 4.60
N LEU A 388 14.26 10.50 5.10
CA LEU A 388 13.64 9.20 4.79
C LEU A 388 12.19 9.38 4.37
#